data_AF-A0A536ZEI5-F1
#
_entry.id   AF-A0A536ZEI5-F1
#
_cell.length_a   1.000
_cell.length_b   1.000
_cell.length_c   1.000
_cell.angle_alpha   90.00
_cell.angle_beta   90.00
_cell.angle_gamma   90.00
#
_symmetry.space_group_name_H-M   'P 1'
#
loop_
_entity.id
_entity.type
_entity.pdbx_description
1 polymer ?
#
loop_
_entity_poly.entity_id
_entity_poly.type
_entity_poly.pdbx_seq_one_letter_code
_entity_poly.pdbx_strand_id
1 'polypeptide(L)' 'MERALLRGATAARFLARYWQQRPLLIRRAVDGFQGLLSWRECTDLATRDDVESRLVVHERSGWTLVHGPFRRS' A
#
# COMPACT_ATOMS: atom_id res chain seq x y z
N MET A 1 15.85 20.33 7.07
CA MET A 1 15.93 18.96 7.63
C MET A 1 14.57 18.31 7.46
N GLU A 2 14.49 17.28 6.61
CA GLU A 2 13.29 16.75 5.98
C GLU A 2 12.13 16.47 6.94
N ARG A 3 11.00 17.15 6.67
CA ARG A 3 9.74 17.13 7.44
C ARG A 3 8.56 16.60 6.62
N ALA A 4 8.82 15.99 5.47
CA ALA A 4 7.80 15.69 4.46
C ALA A 4 6.82 14.59 4.93
N LEU A 5 7.33 13.43 5.35
CA LEU A 5 6.49 12.26 5.62
C LEU A 5 5.58 12.41 6.83
N LEU A 6 6.03 13.09 7.88
CA LEU A 6 5.29 13.23 9.15
C LEU A 6 4.61 14.59 9.31
N ARG A 7 4.47 15.36 8.21
CA ARG A 7 3.82 16.69 8.17
C ARG A 7 4.34 17.61 9.28
N GLY A 8 5.66 17.72 9.38
CA GLY A 8 6.32 18.58 10.36
C GLY A 8 6.40 18.05 11.79
N ALA A 9 5.85 16.86 12.11
CA ALA A 9 6.13 16.17 13.36
C ALA A 9 7.53 15.55 13.33
N THR A 10 8.19 15.51 14.49
CA THR A 10 9.41 14.72 14.65
C THR A 10 9.05 13.24 14.77
N ALA A 11 9.99 12.36 14.41
CA ALA A 11 9.84 10.92 14.65
C ALA A 11 9.55 10.63 16.13
N ALA A 12 10.24 11.31 17.06
CA ALA A 12 10.00 11.16 18.50
C ALA A 12 8.55 11.47 18.90
N ARG A 13 7.96 12.56 18.37
CA ARG A 13 6.56 12.91 18.64
C ARG A 13 5.59 11.89 18.03
N PHE A 14 5.91 11.37 16.84
CA PHE A 14 5.09 10.33 16.19
C PHE A 14 5.08 9.04 17.00
N LEU A 15 6.27 8.56 17.39
CA LEU A 15 6.44 7.33 18.17
C LEU A 15 5.74 7.43 19.54
N ALA A 16 5.88 8.56 20.23
CA ALA A 16 5.31 8.73 21.57
C ALA A 16 3.78 8.81 21.61
N ARG A 17 3.11 9.23 20.52
CA ARG A 17 1.66 9.54 20.54
C ARG A 17 0.79 8.72 19.59
N TYR A 18 1.37 8.06 18.59
CA TYR A 18 0.62 7.41 17.51
C TYR A 18 1.07 5.99 17.22
N TRP A 19 2.38 5.75 17.12
CA TRP A 19 2.90 4.41 16.81
C TRP A 19 2.39 3.37 17.81
N GLN A 20 1.75 2.32 17.30
CA GLN A 20 1.15 1.23 18.09
C GLN A 20 0.13 1.69 19.16
N GLN A 21 -0.39 2.92 19.05
CA GLN A 21 -1.36 3.48 20.01
C GLN A 21 -2.67 3.86 19.35
N ARG A 22 -2.61 4.58 18.21
CA ARG A 22 -3.81 5.02 17.48
C ARG A 22 -3.49 5.36 16.02
N PRO A 23 -4.45 5.18 15.11
CA PRO A 23 -4.28 5.58 13.71
C PRO A 23 -4.05 7.10 13.59
N LEU A 24 -3.28 7.49 12.58
CA LEU A 24 -3.04 8.88 12.21
C LEU A 24 -3.06 9.01 10.67
N LEU A 25 -3.95 9.86 10.15
CA LEU A 25 -3.97 10.23 8.74
C LEU A 25 -3.03 11.41 8.49
N ILE A 26 -1.93 11.19 7.77
CA ILE A 26 -1.00 12.24 7.35
C ILE A 26 -1.30 12.63 5.90
N ARG A 27 -2.08 13.70 5.73
CA ARG A 27 -2.45 14.21 4.40
C ARG A 27 -1.22 14.81 3.71
N ARG A 28 -1.00 14.39 2.45
CA ARG A 28 0.13 14.83 1.61
C ARG A 28 1.50 14.54 2.24
N ALA A 29 1.67 13.33 2.79
CA ALA A 29 2.95 12.88 3.36
C ALA A 29 4.08 12.85 2.32
N VAL A 30 3.73 12.47 1.08
CA VAL A 30 4.63 12.53 -0.07
C VAL A 30 4.03 13.53 -1.04
N ASP A 31 4.63 14.71 -1.15
CA ASP A 31 4.17 15.72 -2.10
C ASP A 31 4.36 15.24 -3.53
N GLY A 32 3.35 15.46 -4.37
CA GLY A 32 3.40 15.09 -5.78
C GLY A 32 3.41 13.58 -6.06
N PHE A 33 3.02 12.72 -5.11
CA PHE A 33 2.99 11.27 -5.32
C PHE A 33 2.18 10.87 -6.56
N GLN A 34 2.85 10.25 -7.54
CA GLN A 34 2.26 9.79 -8.82
C GLN A 34 1.97 8.28 -8.85
N GLY A 35 2.15 7.57 -7.74
CA GLY A 35 2.12 6.10 -7.69
C GLY A 35 3.53 5.49 -7.70
N LEU A 36 3.63 4.21 -7.31
CA LEU A 36 4.90 3.45 -7.33
C LEU A 36 5.06 2.59 -8.58
N LEU A 37 3.95 2.08 -9.12
CA LEU A 37 3.92 1.15 -10.24
C LEU A 37 2.69 1.49 -11.10
N SER A 38 2.85 1.36 -12.41
CA SER A 38 1.72 1.30 -13.33
C SER A 38 0.93 0.01 -13.14
N TRP A 39 -0.28 -0.04 -13.70
CA TRP A 39 -1.10 -1.26 -13.70
C TRP A 39 -0.34 -2.45 -14.30
N ARG A 40 0.32 -2.23 -15.45
CA ARG A 40 1.09 -3.27 -16.14
C ARG A 40 2.23 -3.81 -15.28
N GLU A 41 3.01 -2.93 -14.65
CA GLU A 41 4.10 -3.37 -13.77
C GLU A 41 3.58 -4.14 -12.55
N CYS A 42 2.45 -3.73 -11.98
CA CYS A 42 1.80 -4.46 -10.88
C CYS A 42 1.33 -5.85 -11.31
N THR A 43 0.68 -5.98 -12.47
CA THR A 43 0.23 -7.28 -12.98
C THR A 43 1.41 -8.18 -13.36
N ASP A 44 2.49 -7.61 -13.89
CA ASP A 44 3.70 -8.37 -14.23
C ASP A 44 4.32 -8.97 -12.96
N LEU A 45 4.38 -8.22 -11.86
CA LEU A 45 4.83 -8.75 -10.56
C LEU A 45 3.93 -9.88 -10.05
N ALA A 46 2.61 -9.74 -10.20
CA ALA A 46 1.65 -10.74 -9.72
C ALA A 46 1.71 -12.08 -10.49
N THR A 47 2.46 -12.15 -11.59
CA THR A 47 2.71 -13.39 -12.36
C THR A 47 3.98 -14.14 -11.94
N ARG A 48 4.81 -13.55 -11.08
CA ARG A 48 6.10 -14.13 -10.69
C ARG A 48 5.94 -15.09 -9.51
N ASP A 49 6.59 -16.25 -9.60
CA ASP A 49 6.56 -17.28 -8.55
C ASP A 49 7.22 -16.83 -7.24
N ASP A 50 8.12 -15.85 -7.29
CA ASP A 50 8.82 -15.29 -6.12
C ASP A 50 8.07 -14.12 -5.46
N VAL A 51 6.86 -13.81 -5.92
CA VAL A 51 6.04 -12.70 -5.41
C VAL A 51 4.70 -13.22 -4.89
N GLU A 52 4.45 -13.01 -3.59
CA GLU A 52 3.13 -13.24 -3.02
C GLU A 52 2.13 -12.22 -3.57
N SER A 53 1.05 -12.72 -4.16
CA SER A 53 -0.03 -11.89 -4.68
C SER A 53 -1.39 -12.52 -4.42
N ARG A 54 -2.43 -11.68 -4.37
CA ARG A 54 -3.81 -12.09 -4.17
C ARG A 54 -4.78 -11.15 -4.88
N LEU A 55 -5.85 -11.70 -5.41
CA LEU A 55 -6.97 -10.98 -5.98
C LEU A 55 -8.17 -11.18 -5.07
N VAL A 56 -8.75 -10.07 -4.61
CA VAL A 56 -9.96 -10.05 -3.78
C VAL A 56 -11.06 -9.39 -4.60
N VAL A 57 -12.13 -10.14 -4.88
CA VAL A 57 -13.26 -9.64 -5.69
C VAL A 57 -14.54 -9.69 -4.85
N HIS A 58 -15.30 -8.60 -4.87
CA HIS A 58 -16.64 -8.54 -4.30
C HIS A 58 -17.68 -8.46 -5.41
N GLU A 59 -18.55 -9.46 -5.46
CA GLU A 59 -19.66 -9.54 -6.40
C GLU A 59 -20.98 -9.74 -5.64
N ARG A 60 -22.11 -9.83 -6.36
CA ARG A 60 -23.42 -10.07 -5.73
C ARG A 60 -23.48 -11.36 -4.92
N SER A 61 -22.69 -12.37 -5.31
CA SER A 61 -22.58 -13.67 -4.63
C SER A 61 -21.69 -13.63 -3.38
N GLY A 62 -21.01 -12.50 -3.12
CA GLY A 62 -20.14 -12.31 -1.97
C GLY A 62 -18.68 -12.08 -2.36
N TRP A 63 -17.78 -12.48 -1.46
CA TRP A 63 -16.34 -12.28 -1.62
C TRP A 63 -15.65 -13.53 -2.14
N THR A 64 -14.74 -13.35 -3.10
CA THR A 64 -13.81 -14.39 -3.54
C THR A 64 -12.37 -13.94 -3.34
N LEU A 65 -11.50 -14.90 -3.03
CA LEU A 65 -10.07 -14.71 -2.83
C LEU A 65 -9.33 -15.72 -3.71
N VAL A 66 -8.44 -15.24 -4.57
CA VAL A 66 -7.55 -16.07 -5.39
C VAL A 66 -6.11 -15.69 -5.08
N HIS A 67 -5.29 -16.70 -4.77
CA HIS A 67 -3.85 -16.52 -4.59
C HIS A 67 -3.14 -16.67 -5.93
N GLY A 68 -2.13 -15.81 -6.16
CA GLY A 68 -1.24 -15.96 -7.30
C GLY A 68 -0.21 -17.08 -7.11
N PRO A 69 0.77 -17.18 -8.01
CA PRO A 69 0.96 -16.30 -9.16
C PRO A 69 -0.16 -16.47 -10.20
N PHE A 70 -0.53 -15.37 -10.85
CA PHE A 70 -1.53 -15.39 -11.91
C PHE A 70 -0.88 -15.72 -13.27
N ARG A 71 -1.63 -16.36 -14.16
CA ARG A 71 -1.19 -16.52 -15.56
C ARG A 71 -1.62 -15.29 -16.34
N ARG A 72 -0.75 -14.81 -17.24
CA ARG A 72 -1.14 -13.78 -18.21
C ARG A 72 -2.29 -14.31 -19.06
N SER A 73 -3.38 -13.54 -19.13
CA SER A 73 -4.47 -13.69 -20.10
C SER A 73 -4.15 -12.95 -21.39
#